data_AF-A0A3D1IW45-F1
#
_entry.id   AF-A0A3D1IW45-F1
#
_cell.length_a   1.000
_cell.length_b   1.000
_cell.length_c   1.000
_cell.angle_alpha   90.00
_cell.angle_beta   90.00
_cell.angle_gamma   90.00
#
_symmetry.space_group_name_H-M   'P 1'
#
loop_
_entity.id
_entity.type
_entity.pdbx_description
1 polymer ?
#
loop_
_entity_poly.entity_id
_entity_poly.type
_entity_poly.pdbx_seq_one_letter_code
_entity_poly.pdbx_strand_id
1 'polypeptide(L)' 'MVEIEIDGKKVEVQEGSMVMDAANKLGTYIPHFCYHKKLSIAANCRMCLV' A
#
# COMPACT_ATOMS: atom_id res chain seq x y z
N MET A 1 -6.37 -6.30 -13.71
CA MET A 1 -6.27 -6.79 -12.31
C MET A 1 -4.92 -7.45 -12.18
N VAL A 2 -4.22 -7.23 -11.08
CA VAL A 2 -2.88 -7.78 -10.81
C VAL A 2 -2.98 -8.57 -9.50
N GLU A 3 -2.53 -9.83 -9.53
CA GLU A 3 -2.38 -10.67 -8.32
C GLU A 3 -0.99 -10.42 -7.71
N ILE A 4 -0.96 -10.13 -6.41
CA ILE A 4 0.28 -10.04 -5.63
C ILE A 4 0.14 -10.85 -4.34
N GLU A 5 1.28 -11.18 -3.72
CA GLU A 5 1.34 -11.89 -2.45
C GLU A 5 1.95 -10.98 -1.37
N ILE A 6 1.27 -10.85 -0.23
CA ILE A 6 1.74 -10.11 0.95
C ILE A 6 1.66 -11.05 2.14
N ASP A 7 2.79 -11.32 2.81
CA ASP A 7 2.89 -12.23 3.96
C ASP A 7 2.26 -13.61 3.71
N GLY A 8 2.46 -14.18 2.50
CA GLY A 8 1.90 -15.46 2.09
C GLY A 8 0.41 -15.44 1.75
N LYS A 9 -0.24 -14.27 1.76
CA LYS A 9 -1.65 -14.09 1.38
C LYS A 9 -1.74 -13.45 0.00
N LYS A 10 -2.46 -14.12 -0.91
CA LYS A 10 -2.76 -13.58 -2.24
C LYS A 10 -3.84 -12.50 -2.19
N VAL A 11 -3.66 -11.44 -2.96
CA VAL A 11 -4.64 -10.36 -3.12
C VAL A 11 -4.65 -9.83 -4.55
N GLU A 12 -5.85 -9.63 -5.09
CA GLU A 12 -6.05 -8.97 -6.38
C GLU A 12 -6.33 -7.48 -6.22
N VAL A 13 -5.60 -6.67 -6.99
CA VAL A 13 -5.75 -5.21 -7.03
C VAL A 13 -5.85 -4.70 -8.46
N GLN A 14 -6.39 -3.49 -8.62
CA GLN A 14 -6.40 -2.83 -9.92
C GLN A 14 -4.97 -2.43 -10.29
N GLU A 15 -4.64 -2.54 -11.57
CA GLU A 15 -3.35 -2.05 -12.07
C GLU A 15 -3.20 -0.55 -11.78
N GLY A 16 -2.03 -0.14 -11.29
CA GLY A 16 -1.77 1.23 -10.82
C GLY A 16 -2.18 1.51 -9.37
N SER A 17 -2.73 0.53 -8.64
CA SER A 17 -2.96 0.66 -7.18
C SER A 17 -1.65 0.75 -6.42
N MET A 18 -1.65 1.40 -5.25
CA MET A 18 -0.48 1.39 -4.37
C MET A 18 -0.36 0.06 -3.63
N VAL A 19 0.87 -0.34 -3.28
CA VAL A 19 1.10 -1.51 -2.39
C VAL A 19 0.36 -1.34 -1.06
N MET A 20 0.25 -0.12 -0.55
CA MET A 20 -0.55 0.20 0.65
C MET A 20 -2.04 -0.14 0.49
N ASP A 21 -2.62 0.02 -0.71
CA ASP A 21 -4.03 -0.34 -0.94
C ASP A 21 -4.22 -1.87 -0.88
N ALA A 22 -3.26 -2.62 -1.39
CA ALA A 22 -3.27 -4.09 -1.32
C ALA A 22 -3.12 -4.59 0.13
N ALA A 23 -2.19 -4.01 0.89
CA ALA A 23 -2.00 -4.33 2.31
C ALA A 23 -3.28 -4.01 3.14
N ASN A 24 -3.91 -2.85 2.89
CA ASN A 24 -5.15 -2.48 3.55
C ASN A 24 -6.31 -3.45 3.25
N LYS A 25 -6.42 -3.98 2.02
CA LYS A 25 -7.42 -5.02 1.68
C LYS A 25 -7.25 -6.29 2.52
N LEU A 26 -6.03 -6.62 2.92
CA LEU A 26 -5.70 -7.76 3.77
C LEU A 26 -5.78 -7.44 5.27
N GLY A 27 -6.11 -6.19 5.64
CA GLY A 27 -6.12 -5.71 7.02
C GLY A 27 -4.73 -5.42 7.59
N THR A 28 -3.69 -5.40 6.75
CA THR A 28 -2.32 -5.07 7.16
C THR A 28 -2.11 -3.56 7.11
N TYR A 29 -1.86 -2.96 8.27
CA TYR A 29 -1.57 -1.53 8.37
C TYR A 29 -0.10 -1.24 8.06
N ILE A 30 0.15 -0.38 7.07
CA ILE A 30 1.48 0.15 6.76
C ILE A 30 1.59 1.55 7.37
N PRO A 31 2.56 1.80 8.28
CA PRO A 31 2.69 3.09 8.94
C PRO A 31 3.15 4.17 7.95
N HIS A 32 2.59 5.37 8.08
CA HIS A 32 2.91 6.51 7.23
C HIS A 32 2.59 7.83 7.93
N PHE A 33 3.48 8.80 7.81
CA PHE A 33 3.21 10.19 8.20
C PHE A 33 3.03 11.11 6.99
N CYS A 34 3.78 10.88 5.92
CA CYS A 34 3.84 11.80 4.79
C CYS A 34 2.86 11.51 3.64
N TYR A 35 1.88 10.62 3.86
CA TYR A 35 0.91 10.22 2.85
C TYR A 35 -0.51 10.51 3.33
N HIS A 36 -1.34 11.05 2.44
CA HIS A 36 -2.77 11.20 2.64
C HIS A 36 -3.49 11.19 1.27
N LYS A 37 -4.63 10.52 1.16
CA LYS A 37 -5.34 10.31 -0.13
C LYS A 37 -5.71 11.58 -0.90
N LYS A 38 -5.83 12.71 -0.20
CA LYS A 38 -6.17 14.03 -0.79
C LYS A 38 -4.97 14.92 -1.07
N LEU A 39 -3.75 14.46 -0.85
CA LEU A 39 -2.51 15.22 -1.00
C LEU A 39 -1.54 14.50 -1.94
N SER A 40 -0.60 15.26 -2.52
CA SER A 40 0.49 14.70 -3.33
C SER A 40 1.44 13.84 -2.51
N ILE A 41 2.11 12.89 -3.16
CA ILE A 41 3.06 11.97 -2.52
C ILE A 41 4.37 12.71 -2.19
N ALA A 42 4.71 12.81 -0.90
CA ALA A 42 5.91 13.51 -0.44
C ALA A 42 7.16 12.62 -0.27
N ALA A 43 6.99 11.33 0.04
CA ALA A 43 8.07 10.33 0.17
C ALA A 43 9.22 10.64 1.16
N ASN A 44 9.01 11.52 2.16
CA ASN A 44 10.03 11.91 3.13
C ASN A 44 10.07 11.06 4.41
N CYS A 45 8.97 10.47 4.88
CA CYS A 45 8.96 9.77 6.19
C CYS A 45 9.53 8.35 6.17
N ARG A 46 9.59 7.70 5.00
CA ARG A 46 10.13 6.33 4.79
C ARG A 46 9.51 5.21 5.65
N MET A 47 8.43 5.47 6.39
CA MET A 47 7.78 4.44 7.22
C MET A 47 7.07 3.35 6.40
N CYS A 48 6.71 3.64 5.15
CA CYS A 48 6.04 2.71 4.25
C CYS A 48 7.00 1.87 3.40
N LEU A 49 8.25 1.70 3.85
CA LEU A 49 9.22 0.83 3.19
C LEU A 49 8.85 -0.64 3.43
N VAL A 50 8.64 -1.38 2.34
CA VAL A 50 8.31 -2.81 2.27
C VAL A 50 8.95 -3.42 1.04
#